data_AF-A0A2P6Q7J9-F1
#
_entry.id   AF-A0A2P6Q7J9-F1
#
_cell.length_a   1.000
_cell.length_b   1.000
_cell.length_c   1.000
_cell.angle_alpha   90.00
_cell.angle_beta   90.00
_cell.angle_gamma   90.00
#
_symmetry.space_group_name_H-M   'P 1'
#
loop_
_entity.id
_entity.type
_entity.pdbx_description
1 polymer ?
#
loop_
_entity_poly.entity_id
_entity_poly.type
_entity_poly.pdbx_seq_one_letter_code
_entity_poly.pdbx_strand_id
1 'polypeptide(L)' 'MDPSYPSQSFAGFVQDEVPVLMSGAGHGAMALSHLTKVGMIFVRCRGGISHSPEEHVLDDDVWASGLAILAFIETLLYI' A
#
# COMPACT_ATOMS: atom_id res chain seq x y z
N MET A 1 3.58 -22.30 -7.10
CA MET A 1 4.89 -21.65 -6.86
C MET A 1 5.68 -21.75 -8.15
N ASP A 2 5.83 -20.63 -8.84
CA ASP A 2 6.65 -20.52 -10.05
C ASP A 2 8.13 -20.40 -9.64
N PRO A 3 9.02 -21.29 -10.12
CA PRO A 3 10.45 -21.27 -9.79
C PRO A 3 11.24 -20.11 -10.43
N SER A 4 10.60 -19.24 -11.22
CA SER A 4 11.24 -18.06 -11.82
C SER A 4 11.21 -16.81 -10.94
N TYR A 5 10.57 -16.83 -9.77
CA TYR A 5 10.57 -15.70 -8.84
C TYR A 5 11.93 -15.63 -8.12
N PRO A 6 12.77 -14.61 -8.39
CA PRO A 6 14.04 -14.50 -7.73
C PRO A 6 13.80 -14.19 -6.25
N SER A 7 14.45 -14.94 -5.36
CA SER A 7 14.60 -14.59 -3.95
C SER A 7 15.48 -13.34 -3.82
N GLN A 8 14.93 -12.18 -4.17
CA GLN A 8 15.63 -10.92 -4.01
C GLN A 8 15.72 -10.58 -2.52
N SER A 9 16.95 -10.32 -2.08
CA SER A 9 17.27 -9.99 -0.70
C SER A 9 16.47 -8.78 -0.23
N PHE A 10 15.82 -8.95 0.94
CA PHE A 10 15.07 -7.97 1.73
C PHE A 10 15.95 -6.83 2.28
N ALA A 11 16.54 -6.02 1.40
CA ALA A 11 17.34 -4.87 1.80
C ALA A 11 16.93 -3.62 1.00
N GLY A 12 15.64 -3.29 1.04
CA GLY A 12 15.21 -1.93 0.77
C GLY A 12 15.56 -1.06 1.99
N PHE A 13 16.26 0.04 1.78
CA PHE A 13 16.47 1.04 2.83
C PHE A 13 15.09 1.52 3.33
N VAL A 14 14.80 1.32 4.61
CA VAL A 14 13.68 1.99 5.27
C VAL A 14 14.05 3.47 5.29
N GLN A 15 13.33 4.30 4.53
CA GLN A 15 13.41 5.75 4.75
C GLN A 15 12.79 6.02 6.12
N ASP A 16 13.50 6.76 6.98
CA ASP A 16 13.08 7.03 8.37
C ASP A 16 11.70 7.72 8.46
N GLU A 17 11.21 8.32 7.37
CA GLU A 17 9.94 9.01 7.31
C GLU A 17 9.03 8.44 6.21
N VAL A 18 7.80 8.11 6.56
CA VAL A 18 6.78 7.65 5.61
C VAL A 18 6.31 8.86 4.79
N PRO A 19 6.41 8.84 3.45
CA PRO A 19 6.05 9.99 2.64
C PRO A 19 4.55 10.24 2.69
N VAL A 20 4.17 11.50 2.89
CA VAL A 20 2.78 11.95 2.74
C VAL A 20 2.49 12.14 1.26
N LEU A 21 1.55 11.36 0.72
CA LEU A 21 1.18 11.37 -0.69
C LEU A 21 -0.24 11.91 -0.87
N MET A 22 -0.43 12.76 -1.87
CA MET A 22 -1.76 13.18 -2.32
C MET A 22 -2.34 12.15 -3.29
N SER A 23 -3.60 11.80 -3.11
CA SER A 23 -4.33 10.96 -4.06
C SER A 23 -4.89 11.80 -5.20
N GLY A 24 -4.43 11.56 -6.42
CA GLY A 24 -4.95 12.24 -7.63
C GLY A 24 -6.29 11.67 -8.14
N ALA A 25 -6.68 10.48 -7.68
CA ALA A 25 -7.89 9.79 -8.11
C ALA A 25 -8.98 9.82 -7.02
N GLY A 26 -10.23 9.69 -7.47
CA GLY A 26 -11.36 9.61 -6.56
C GLY A 26 -11.45 8.26 -5.84
N HIS A 27 -11.64 8.28 -4.51
CA HIS A 27 -11.79 7.08 -3.69
C HIS A 27 -12.98 7.21 -2.75
N GLY A 28 -13.55 6.07 -2.31
CA GLY A 28 -14.63 6.06 -1.30
C GLY A 28 -14.26 6.78 0.00
N ALA A 29 -12.97 6.81 0.34
CA ALA A 29 -12.45 7.57 1.48
C ALA A 29 -12.79 9.07 1.41
N MET A 30 -12.87 9.67 0.22
CA MET A 30 -13.24 11.08 0.07
C MET A 30 -14.67 11.33 0.55
N ALA A 31 -15.62 10.48 0.16
CA ALA A 31 -17.01 10.59 0.61
C ALA A 31 -17.15 10.37 2.12
N LEU A 32 -16.38 9.43 2.67
CA LEU A 32 -16.38 9.12 4.10
C LEU A 32 -15.65 10.16 4.96
N SER A 33 -14.76 10.96 4.37
CA SER A 33 -13.92 11.93 5.09
C SER A 33 -14.72 12.98 5.88
N HIS A 34 -15.96 13.25 5.47
CA HIS A 34 -16.85 14.17 6.18
C HIS A 34 -17.52 13.55 7.41
N LEU A 35 -17.49 12.23 7.57
CA LEU A 35 -18.19 11.50 8.62
C LEU A 35 -17.25 10.95 9.69
N THR A 36 -16.02 10.60 9.33
CA THR A 36 -15.05 9.98 10.24
C THR A 36 -13.62 10.24 9.79
N LYS A 37 -12.66 9.90 10.66
CA LYS A 37 -11.23 9.89 10.30
C LYS A 37 -10.99 8.81 9.25
N VAL A 38 -10.33 9.20 8.16
CA VAL A 38 -9.96 8.30 7.07
C VAL A 38 -8.46 8.38 6.82
N GLY A 39 -7.88 7.25 6.44
CA GLY A 39 -6.49 7.14 5.98
C GLY A 39 -6.44 6.19 4.79
N MET A 40 -5.43 6.36 3.95
CA MET A 40 -5.18 5.49 2.80
C MET A 40 -3.75 4.99 2.84
N ILE A 41 -3.55 3.73 2.47
CA ILE A 41 -2.23 3.13 2.26
C ILE A 41 -2.07 2.92 0.75
N PHE A 42 -0.95 3.39 0.21
CA PHE A 42 -0.63 3.25 -1.20
C PHE A 42 0.39 2.13 -1.41
N VAL A 43 0.19 1.38 -2.49
CA VAL A 43 1.09 0.31 -2.93
C VAL A 43 1.73 0.76 -4.23
N ARG A 44 3.02 0.46 -4.41
CA ARG A 44 3.72 0.79 -5.66
C ARG A 44 3.12 -0.01 -6.81
N CYS A 45 2.81 0.67 -7.90
CA CYS A 45 2.42 0.06 -9.17
C CYS A 45 3.48 0.35 -10.23
N ARG A 46 3.79 -0.63 -11.07
CA ARG A 46 4.79 -0.50 -12.14
C ARG A 46 4.44 0.67 -13.06
N GLY A 47 5.30 1.70 -13.07
CA GLY A 47 5.10 2.90 -13.90
C GLY A 47 3.88 3.75 -13.52
N GLY A 48 3.22 3.47 -12.39
CA GLY A 48 1.98 4.16 -11.99
C GLY A 48 0.80 3.90 -12.95
N ILE A 49 0.88 2.85 -13.76
CA ILE A 49 -0.17 2.49 -14.72
C ILE A 49 -1.39 1.95 -13.95
N SER A 50 -2.58 2.42 -14.31
CA SER A 50 -3.84 1.88 -13.78
C SER A 50 -4.93 1.87 -14.85
N HIS A 51 -6.01 1.10 -14.65
CA HIS A 51 -7.10 0.90 -15.62
C HIS A 51 -6.62 0.32 -16.96
N SER A 52 -5.57 -0.48 -16.91
CA SER A 52 -4.95 -1.13 -18.07
C SER A 52 -4.61 -2.58 -17.73
N PRO A 53 -4.63 -3.53 -18.69
CA PRO A 53 -4.11 -4.88 -18.49
C PRO A 53 -2.64 -4.93 -18.06
N GLU A 54 -1.89 -3.84 -18.26
CA GLU A 54 -0.49 -3.70 -17.83
C GLU A 54 -0.34 -3.24 -16.38
N GLU A 55 -1.44 -2.93 -15.68
CA GLU A 55 -1.43 -2.62 -14.25
C GLU A 55 -0.84 -3.80 -13.46
N HIS A 56 0.18 -3.52 -12.64
CA HIS A 56 0.94 -4.58 -11.98
C HIS A 56 1.58 -4.10 -10.69
N VAL A 57 1.36 -4.86 -9.62
CA VAL A 57 1.98 -4.72 -8.29
C VAL A 57 2.87 -5.92 -8.00
N LEU A 58 3.89 -5.75 -7.15
CA LEU A 58 4.72 -6.87 -6.71
C LEU A 58 4.08 -7.56 -5.50
N ASP A 59 4.21 -8.89 -5.43
CA ASP A 59 3.73 -9.68 -4.28
C ASP A 59 4.28 -9.15 -2.94
N ASP A 60 5.55 -8.75 -2.90
CA ASP A 60 6.19 -8.15 -1.73
C ASP A 60 5.56 -6.82 -1.31
N ASP A 61 5.17 -5.98 -2.29
CA ASP A 61 4.52 -4.70 -2.01
C ASP A 61 3.11 -4.93 -1.44
N VAL A 62 2.39 -5.92 -1.96
CA VAL A 62 1.07 -6.32 -1.44
C VAL A 62 1.22 -6.88 -0.03
N TRP A 63 2.19 -7.76 0.21
CA TRP A 63 2.46 -8.35 1.51
C TRP A 63 2.80 -7.29 2.56
N ALA A 64 3.70 -6.36 2.24
CA ALA A 64 4.06 -5.26 3.12
C ALA A 64 2.85 -4.36 3.45
N SER A 65 2.00 -4.08 2.45
CA SER A 65 0.77 -3.30 2.68
C SER A 65 -0.22 -4.01 3.61
N GLY A 66 -0.35 -5.34 3.49
CA GLY A 66 -1.19 -6.14 4.36
C GLY A 66 -0.72 -6.13 5.81
N LEU A 67 0.60 -6.27 6.03
CA LEU A 67 1.19 -6.14 7.36
C LEU A 67 1.00 -4.74 7.96
N ALA A 68 1.14 -3.69 7.15
CA ALA A 68 0.91 -2.31 7.61
C ALA A 68 -0.54 -2.07 8.03
N ILE A 69 -1.51 -2.57 7.27
CA ILE A 69 -2.94 -2.50 7.62
C ILE A 69 -3.23 -3.29 8.89
N LEU A 70 -2.71 -4.51 9.01
CA LEU A 70 -2.89 -5.34 10.19
C LEU A 70 -2.36 -4.64 11.45
N ALA A 71 -1.11 -4.17 11.40
CA ALA A 71 -0.50 -3.44 12.50
C ALA A 71 -1.30 -2.18 12.87
N PHE A 72 -1.79 -1.43 11.88
CA PHE A 72 -2.64 -0.26 12.13
C PHE A 72 -3.96 -0.64 12.83
N ILE A 73 -4.65 -1.69 12.35
CA ILE A 73 -5.90 -2.14 12.98
C ILE A 73 -5.65 -2.62 14.41
N GLU A 74 -4.58 -3.38 14.65
CA GLU A 74 -4.18 -3.78 16.00
C GLU A 74 -3.95 -2.56 16.89
N THR A 75 -3.27 -1.51 16.41
CA THR A 75 -3.09 -0.30 17.21
C THR A 75 -4.41 0.40 17.56
N LEU A 76 -5.48 0.23 16.78
CA LEU A 76 -6.80 0.78 17.07
C LEU A 76 -7.63 -0.10 18.01
N LEU A 77 -7.38 -1.41 18.02
CA LEU A 77 -8.09 -2.38 18.87
C LEU A 77 -7.49 -2.50 20.27
N TYR A 78 -6.23 -2.10 20.45
CA TYR A 78 -5.53 -2.12 21.74
C TYR A 78 -5.43 -0.74 22.43
N ILE A 79 -6.25 0.23 21.98
CA ILE A 79 -6.59 1.46 22.73
C ILE A 79 -7.89 1.23 23.49
#